data_AF-A0A7X0P2Q9-F1
#
_entry.id   AF-A0A7X0P2Q9-F1
#
_cell.length_a   1.000
_cell.length_b   1.000
_cell.length_c   1.000
_cell.angle_alpha   90.00
_cell.angle_beta   90.00
_cell.angle_gamma   90.00
#
_symmetry.space_group_name_H-M   'P 1'
#
loop_
_entity.id
_entity.type
_entity.pdbx_description
1 polymer ?
#
loop_
_entity_poly.entity_id
_entity_poly.type
_entity_poly.pdbx_seq_one_letter_code
_entity_poly.pdbx_strand_id
1 'polypeptide(L)'
;MTSSTATVGALIGYGFSVENAFLAVDTVFDLAIDVFSRGRQLDAAVGGSNVRDSTAQAWAEAVGPEVAPVMRQALADPAATWFDRKLKLVLDGIAAGLAPT
;
A
#
# COMPACT_ATOMS: atom_id res chain seq x y z
N MET A 1 -10.72 10.30 -14.24
CA MET A 1 -9.37 10.01 -13.70
C MET A 1 -8.69 11.36 -13.53
N THR A 2 -8.59 11.85 -12.30
CA THR A 2 -7.85 13.09 -12.02
C THR A 2 -6.37 12.81 -12.23
N SER A 3 -5.70 13.62 -13.05
CA SER A 3 -4.24 13.52 -13.23
C SER A 3 -3.56 13.80 -11.89
N SER A 4 -2.45 13.12 -11.58
CA SER A 4 -1.63 13.37 -10.39
C SER A 4 -1.26 14.87 -10.27
N THR A 5 -1.09 15.56 -11.41
CA THR A 5 -0.86 17.01 -11.47
C THR A 5 -2.01 17.83 -10.85
N ALA A 6 -3.26 17.42 -11.04
CA ALA A 6 -4.42 18.11 -10.48
C ALA A 6 -4.51 17.91 -8.95
N THR A 7 -4.16 16.72 -8.46
CA THR A 7 -4.14 16.42 -7.02
C THR A 7 -3.02 17.18 -6.31
N VAL A 8 -1.82 17.24 -6.90
CA VAL A 8 -0.69 18.04 -6.37
C VAL A 8 -1.10 19.51 -6.29
N GLY A 9 -1.69 20.06 -7.37
CA GLY A 9 -2.19 21.44 -7.37
C GLY A 9 -3.21 21.72 -6.28
N ALA A 10 -4.11 20.77 -6.01
CA ALA A 10 -5.09 20.90 -4.92
C ALA A 10 -4.42 20.94 -3.54
N LEU A 11 -3.44 20.06 -3.26
CA LEU A 11 -2.71 20.07 -1.98
C LEU A 11 -1.91 21.35 -1.77
N ILE A 12 -1.30 21.89 -2.83
CA ILE A 12 -0.66 23.22 -2.78
C ILE A 12 -1.69 24.29 -2.42
N GLY A 13 -2.90 24.23 -2.98
CA GLY A 13 -4.02 25.11 -2.61
C GLY A 13 -4.45 25.00 -1.14
N TYR A 14 -4.18 23.86 -0.49
CA TYR A 14 -4.38 23.64 0.94
C TYR A 14 -3.17 24.05 1.81
N GLY A 15 -2.12 24.61 1.21
CA GLY A 15 -0.96 25.16 1.92
C GLY A 15 0.23 24.20 2.06
N PHE A 16 0.18 23.02 1.43
CA PHE A 16 1.38 22.18 1.32
C PHE A 16 2.46 22.90 0.50
N SER A 17 3.73 22.70 0.86
CA SER A 17 4.82 23.04 -0.06
C SER A 17 4.73 22.18 -1.33
N VAL A 18 5.32 22.64 -2.43
CA VAL A 18 5.32 21.88 -3.70
C VAL A 18 5.93 20.49 -3.51
N GLU A 19 7.05 20.42 -2.78
CA GLU A 19 7.75 19.17 -2.46
C GLU A 19 6.88 18.21 -1.64
N ASN A 20 6.26 18.72 -0.56
CA ASN A 20 5.41 17.92 0.32
C ASN A 20 4.13 17.46 -0.39
N ALA A 21 3.53 18.32 -1.24
CA ALA A 21 2.37 17.96 -2.03
C ALA A 21 2.69 16.85 -3.04
N PHE A 22 3.83 16.94 -3.72
CA PHE A 22 4.28 15.89 -4.64
C PHE A 22 4.55 14.58 -3.89
N LEU A 23 5.33 14.62 -2.80
CA LEU A 23 5.66 13.44 -2.00
C LEU A 23 4.41 12.74 -1.44
N ALA A 24 3.42 13.50 -0.97
CA ALA A 24 2.16 12.95 -0.48
C ALA A 24 1.39 12.21 -1.59
N VAL A 25 1.28 12.80 -2.78
CA VAL A 25 0.57 12.18 -3.91
C VAL A 25 1.32 10.95 -4.42
N ASP A 26 2.64 11.05 -4.58
CA ASP A 26 3.50 9.96 -5.03
C ASP A 26 3.42 8.75 -4.10
N THR A 27 3.52 8.97 -2.79
CA THR A 27 3.44 7.90 -1.78
C THR A 27 2.10 7.16 -1.82
N VAL A 28 0.98 7.89 -1.92
CA VAL A 28 -0.36 7.26 -1.99
C VAL A 28 -0.54 6.50 -3.30
N PHE A 29 -0.03 7.04 -4.40
CA PHE A 29 -0.10 6.42 -5.72
C PHE A 29 0.71 5.12 -5.76
N ASP A 30 1.95 5.15 -5.28
CA ASP A 30 2.83 3.99 -5.19
C ASP A 30 2.22 2.89 -4.30
N LEU A 31 1.66 3.25 -3.15
CA LEU A 31 0.95 2.30 -2.29
C LEU A 31 -0.20 1.60 -3.04
N ALA A 32 -1.01 2.37 -3.77
CA ALA A 32 -2.14 1.83 -4.51
C ALA A 32 -1.69 0.90 -5.64
N ILE A 33 -0.64 1.28 -6.39
CA ILE A 33 -0.08 0.47 -7.46
C ILE A 33 0.55 -0.81 -6.92
N ASP A 34 1.35 -0.72 -5.86
CA ASP A 34 2.05 -1.87 -5.27
C ASP A 34 1.03 -2.91 -4.78
N VAL A 35 0.07 -2.48 -3.95
CA VAL A 35 -0.91 -3.40 -3.38
C VAL A 35 -1.79 -4.04 -4.46
N PHE A 36 -2.23 -3.25 -5.45
CA PHE A 36 -3.03 -3.79 -6.54
C PHE A 36 -2.23 -4.75 -7.45
N SER A 37 -1.02 -4.35 -7.84
CA SER A 37 -0.17 -5.15 -8.73
C SER A 37 0.27 -6.44 -8.04
N ARG A 38 0.65 -6.36 -6.76
CA ARG A 38 1.03 -7.53 -5.97
C ARG A 38 -0.16 -8.45 -5.71
N GLY A 39 -1.34 -7.91 -5.42
CA GLY A 39 -2.57 -8.68 -5.30
C GLY A 39 -2.84 -9.52 -6.55
N ARG A 40 -2.79 -8.90 -7.74
CA ARG A 40 -2.94 -9.63 -9.00
C ARG A 40 -1.87 -10.71 -9.23
N GLN A 41 -0.62 -10.45 -8.84
CA GLN A 41 0.44 -11.46 -8.94
C GLN A 41 0.18 -12.65 -8.02
N LEU A 42 -0.33 -12.42 -6.81
CA LEU A 42 -0.66 -13.46 -5.85
C LEU A 42 -1.89 -14.27 -6.28
N ASP A 43 -2.84 -13.64 -6.97
CA ASP A 43 -4.06 -14.28 -7.47
C ASP A 43 -3.86 -14.98 -8.82
N ALA A 44 -2.72 -14.78 -9.48
CA ALA A 44 -2.40 -15.45 -10.73
C ALA A 44 -2.13 -16.94 -10.49
N ALA A 45 -2.76 -17.82 -11.28
CA ALA A 45 -2.44 -19.24 -11.27
C ALA A 45 -1.09 -19.49 -11.97
N VAL A 46 -0.19 -20.26 -11.33
CA VAL A 46 1.07 -20.70 -11.92
C VAL A 46 1.16 -22.21 -11.78
N GLY A 47 1.19 -22.95 -12.91
CA GLY A 47 1.39 -24.39 -12.91
C GLY A 47 0.32 -25.22 -12.17
N GLY A 48 -0.90 -24.68 -12.02
CA GLY A 48 -2.01 -25.38 -11.35
C GLY A 48 -2.01 -25.27 -9.81
N SER A 49 -1.09 -24.52 -9.21
CA SER A 49 -1.12 -24.18 -7.78
C SER A 49 -1.43 -22.70 -7.56
N ASN A 50 -1.97 -22.39 -6.38
CA ASN A 50 -2.23 -21.03 -5.97
C ASN A 50 -0.91 -20.38 -5.51
N VAL A 51 -0.45 -19.34 -6.21
CA VAL A 51 0.78 -18.60 -5.89
C VAL A 51 0.72 -18.02 -4.47
N ARG A 52 -0.49 -17.70 -4.00
CA ARG A 52 -0.72 -17.18 -2.65
C ARG A 52 -0.25 -18.16 -1.56
N ASP A 53 -0.48 -19.46 -1.74
CA ASP A 53 -0.16 -20.47 -0.71
C ASP A 53 1.35 -20.74 -0.62
N SER A 54 2.03 -20.87 -1.76
CA SER A 54 3.48 -21.07 -1.81
C SER A 54 4.23 -19.83 -1.35
N THR A 55 3.75 -18.64 -1.69
CA THR A 55 4.31 -17.36 -1.23
C THR A 55 4.09 -17.18 0.27
N ALA A 56 2.90 -17.49 0.78
CA ALA A 56 2.59 -17.38 2.21
C ALA A 56 3.51 -18.23 3.07
N GLN A 57 3.80 -19.46 2.64
CA GLN A 57 4.69 -20.35 3.38
C GLN A 57 6.14 -19.86 3.35
N ALA A 58 6.67 -19.51 2.16
CA ALA A 58 8.03 -18.99 2.03
C ALA A 58 8.24 -17.70 2.83
N TRP A 59 7.24 -16.81 2.83
CA TRP A 59 7.29 -15.57 3.60
C TRP A 59 7.17 -15.81 5.10
N ALA A 60 6.29 -16.70 5.54
CA ALA A 60 6.15 -17.08 6.94
C ALA A 60 7.46 -17.64 7.52
N GLU A 61 8.19 -18.44 6.74
CA GLU A 61 9.51 -18.95 7.14
C GLU A 61 10.54 -17.81 7.26
N ALA A 62 10.55 -16.87 6.31
CA ALA A 62 11.49 -15.76 6.30
C ALA A 62 11.28 -14.74 7.44
N VAL A 63 10.02 -14.44 7.80
CA VAL A 63 9.71 -13.46 8.86
C VAL A 63 9.78 -14.03 10.28
N GLY A 64 9.90 -15.35 10.41
CA GLY A 64 9.97 -16.04 11.70
C GLY A 64 8.62 -16.26 12.39
N PRO A 65 8.60 -17.08 13.47
CA PRO A 65 7.38 -17.62 14.05
C PRO A 65 6.47 -16.56 14.70
N GLU A 66 7.04 -15.44 15.16
CA GLU A 66 6.27 -14.37 15.79
C GLU A 66 5.43 -13.58 14.78
N VAL A 67 5.98 -13.30 13.60
CA VAL A 67 5.34 -12.48 12.57
C VAL A 67 4.53 -13.34 11.59
N ALA A 68 4.87 -14.62 11.45
CA ALA A 68 4.22 -15.56 10.53
C ALA A 68 2.68 -15.59 10.64
N PRO A 69 2.04 -15.59 11.83
CA PRO A 69 0.59 -15.56 11.94
C PRO A 69 -0.04 -14.31 11.31
N VAL A 70 0.57 -13.14 11.54
CA VAL A 70 0.10 -11.86 11.00
C VAL A 70 0.28 -11.81 9.48
N MET A 71 1.42 -12.29 8.97
CA MET A 71 1.67 -12.39 7.53
C MET A 71 0.64 -13.30 6.84
N ARG A 72 0.37 -14.48 7.41
CA ARG A 72 -0.62 -15.41 6.86
C ARG A 72 -2.02 -14.79 6.85
N GLN A 73 -2.41 -14.10 7.91
CA GLN A 73 -3.68 -13.39 7.95
C GLN A 73 -3.76 -12.31 6.87
N ALA A 74 -2.71 -11.48 6.73
CA ALA A 74 -2.66 -10.44 5.71
C ALA A 74 -2.76 -10.98 4.27
N LEU A 75 -2.28 -12.21 4.05
CA LEU A 75 -2.42 -12.92 2.77
C LEU A 75 -3.75 -13.66 2.62
N ALA A 76 -4.47 -13.96 3.69
CA ALA A 76 -5.77 -14.66 3.63
C ALA A 76 -6.93 -13.67 3.49
N ASP A 77 -6.83 -12.50 4.12
CA ASP A 77 -7.86 -11.46 4.11
C ASP A 77 -8.08 -10.87 2.70
N PRO A 78 -9.25 -10.26 2.44
CA PRO A 78 -9.45 -9.44 1.24
C PRO A 78 -8.37 -8.37 1.12
N ALA A 79 -7.84 -8.16 -0.10
CA ALA A 79 -6.75 -7.20 -0.32
C ALA A 79 -7.09 -5.77 0.15
N ALA A 80 -8.38 -5.39 0.05
CA ALA A 80 -8.88 -4.10 0.54
C ALA A 80 -8.64 -3.90 2.05
N THR A 81 -8.76 -4.94 2.86
CA THR A 81 -8.57 -4.87 4.31
C THR A 81 -7.18 -4.35 4.69
N TRP A 82 -6.15 -4.88 4.03
CA TRP A 82 -4.76 -4.46 4.30
C TRP A 82 -4.40 -3.16 3.60
N PHE A 83 -4.99 -2.91 2.42
CA PHE A 83 -4.87 -1.63 1.75
C PHE A 83 -5.38 -0.48 2.62
N ASP A 84 -6.60 -0.59 3.16
CA ASP A 84 -7.22 0.46 3.98
C ASP A 84 -6.39 0.78 5.22
N ARG A 85 -5.83 -0.24 5.86
CA ARG A 85 -4.93 -0.06 7.02
C ARG A 85 -3.64 0.66 6.65
N LYS A 86 -3.00 0.28 5.54
CA LYS A 86 -1.78 0.96 5.06
C LYS A 86 -2.08 2.38 4.62
N LEU A 87 -3.19 2.60 3.92
CA LEU A 87 -3.62 3.92 3.46
C LEU A 87 -3.86 4.83 4.65
N LYS A 88 -4.56 4.36 5.69
CA LYS A 88 -4.72 5.12 6.92
C LYS A 88 -3.38 5.50 7.54
N LEU A 89 -2.46 4.54 7.67
CA LEU A 89 -1.12 4.81 8.23
C LEU A 89 -0.36 5.88 7.42
N VAL A 90 -0.41 5.79 6.09
CA VAL A 90 0.22 6.76 5.20
C VAL A 90 -0.42 8.15 5.34
N LEU A 91 -1.76 8.23 5.34
CA LEU A 91 -2.47 9.50 5.48
C LEU A 91 -2.22 10.16 6.84
N ASP A 92 -2.18 9.37 7.92
CA ASP A 92 -1.84 9.88 9.26
C ASP A 92 -0.41 10.45 9.28
N GLY A 93 0.54 9.77 8.62
CA GLY A 93 1.93 10.25 8.47
C GLY A 93 2.05 11.52 7.63
N ILE A 94 1.31 11.61 6.52
CA ILE A 94 1.24 12.81 5.68
C ILE A 94 0.67 13.98 6.50
N ALA A 95 -0.42 13.76 7.24
CA ALA A 95 -1.04 14.79 8.06
C ALA A 95 -0.12 15.29 9.18
N ALA A 96 0.65 14.40 9.81
CA ALA A 96 1.54 14.77 10.90
C ALA A 96 2.87 15.39 10.44
N GLY A 97 3.38 15.02 9.25
CA GLY A 97 4.73 15.36 8.82
C GLY A 97 4.85 16.26 7.60
N LEU A 98 3.84 16.29 6.72
CA LEU A 98 3.91 16.99 5.43
C LEU A 98 2.89 18.13 5.29
N ALA A 99 1.77 18.04 6.01
CA ALA A 99 0.74 19.08 6.00
C ALA A 99 1.25 20.39 6.62
N PRO A 100 0.74 21.54 6.15
CA PRO A 100 1.01 22.83 6.80
C PRO A 100 0.54 22.81 8.26
N THR A 101 1.35 23.40 9.14
CA THR A 101 1.03 23.65 10.55
C THR A 101 -0.02 24.74 10.73
#